data_AF-A0A0C5VMQ2-F1
#
_entry.id   AF-A0A0C5VMQ2-F1
#
_cell.length_a   1.000
_cell.length_b   1.000
_cell.length_c   1.000
_cell.angle_alpha   90.00
_cell.angle_beta   90.00
_cell.angle_gamma   90.00
#
_symmetry.space_group_name_H-M   'P 1'
#
loop_
_entity.id
_entity.type
_entity.pdbx_description
1 polymer ?
#
loop_
_entity_poly.entity_id
_entity_poly.type
_entity_poly.pdbx_seq_one_letter_code
_entity_poly.pdbx_strand_id
1 'polypeptide(L)' 'MGRNFEAPKRSDDSQWKKVEFLVEHGFRFQKIRIGPNHHDTVAYPKTLEEAKEFVRNYKQYAIKPRST' A
#
# COMPACT_ATOMS: atom_id res chain seq x y z
N MET A 1 -14.40 -3.60 -7.34
CA MET A 1 -12.97 -3.40 -7.05
C MET A 1 -12.58 -1.97 -7.45
N GLY A 2 -11.75 -1.30 -6.64
CA GLY A 2 -11.42 0.12 -6.84
C GLY A 2 -10.59 0.38 -8.10
N ARG A 3 -10.91 1.46 -8.81
CA ARG A 3 -10.44 1.84 -10.15
C ARG A 3 -8.95 2.22 -10.24
N ASN A 4 -8.16 1.92 -9.21
CA ASN A 4 -6.83 2.51 -8.98
C ASN A 4 -5.74 1.46 -8.67
N PHE A 5 -6.07 0.17 -8.80
CA PHE A 5 -5.13 -0.93 -8.65
C PHE A 5 -5.15 -1.77 -9.92
N GLU A 6 -4.07 -1.70 -10.69
CA GLU A 6 -3.82 -2.60 -11.80
C GLU A 6 -2.98 -3.76 -11.28
N ALA A 7 -3.56 -4.96 -11.29
CA ALA A 7 -2.83 -6.15 -10.91
C ALA A 7 -1.64 -6.34 -11.87
N PRO A 8 -0.41 -6.53 -11.35
CA PRO A 8 0.74 -6.77 -12.20
C PRO A 8 0.58 -8.07 -12.98
N LYS A 9 1.32 -8.17 -14.10
CA LYS A 9 1.37 -9.42 -14.88
C LYS A 9 1.81 -10.56 -13.97
N ARG A 10 1.24 -11.76 -14.18
CA ARG A 10 1.58 -12.95 -13.39
C ARG A 10 3.08 -13.28 -13.41
N SER A 11 3.77 -13.02 -14.52
CA SER A 11 5.21 -13.26 -14.64
C SER A 11 6.08 -12.22 -13.94
N ASP A 12 5.50 -11.13 -13.44
CA ASP A 12 6.26 -10.04 -12.82
C ASP A 12 6.39 -10.26 -11.30
N ASP A 13 7.22 -11.22 -10.94
CA ASP A 13 7.44 -11.69 -9.57
C ASP A 13 7.91 -10.53 -8.65
N SER A 14 8.68 -9.59 -9.18
CA SER A 14 9.13 -8.39 -8.47
C SER A 14 7.98 -7.48 -8.05
N GLN A 15 7.01 -7.25 -8.94
CA GLN A 15 5.81 -6.48 -8.60
C GLN A 15 4.92 -7.24 -7.61
N TRP A 16 4.79 -8.56 -7.76
CA TRP A 16 4.04 -9.40 -6.82
C TRP A 16 4.64 -9.36 -5.42
N LYS A 17 5.96 -9.50 -5.28
CA LYS A 17 6.65 -9.38 -3.99
C LYS A 17 6.37 -8.05 -3.29
N LYS A 18 6.33 -6.95 -4.04
CA LYS A 18 5.98 -5.64 -3.49
C LYS A 18 4.52 -5.59 -3.01
N VAL A 19 3.60 -6.08 -3.84
CA VAL A 19 2.16 -6.14 -3.51
C VAL A 19 1.95 -6.98 -2.25
N GLU A 20 2.56 -8.16 -2.20
CA GLU A 20 2.47 -9.09 -1.08
C GLU A 20 3.02 -8.45 0.21
N PHE A 21 4.20 -7.81 0.12
CA PHE A 21 4.81 -7.09 1.24
C PHE A 21 3.90 -5.98 1.78
N LEU A 22 3.30 -5.16 0.91
CA LEU A 22 2.36 -4.11 1.33
C LEU A 22 1.12 -4.70 2.00
N VAL A 23 0.54 -5.75 1.42
CA VAL A 23 -0.68 -6.40 1.93
C VAL A 23 -0.44 -7.07 3.27
N GLU A 24 0.69 -7.75 3.45
CA GLU A 24 1.11 -8.37 4.71
C GLU A 24 1.23 -7.33 5.83
N HIS A 25 1.72 -6.14 5.49
CA HIS A 25 1.80 -5.01 6.40
C HIS A 25 0.48 -4.23 6.57
N GLY A 26 -0.62 -4.69 5.97
CA GLY A 26 -1.95 -4.11 6.12
C GLY A 26 -2.30 -2.99 5.14
N PHE A 27 -1.49 -2.77 4.10
CA PHE A 27 -1.76 -1.80 3.04
C PHE A 27 -2.37 -2.48 1.82
N ARG A 28 -3.67 -2.24 1.59
CA ARG A 28 -4.43 -2.89 0.49
C ARG A 28 -4.75 -1.93 -0.65
N PHE A 29 -3.79 -1.07 -1.02
CA PHE A 29 -3.97 -0.03 -2.05
C PHE A 29 -5.17 0.89 -1.78
N GLN A 30 -5.41 1.18 -0.51
CA GLN A 30 -6.46 2.10 -0.07
C GLN A 30 -6.03 3.55 -0.26
N LYS A 31 -6.97 4.49 -0.34
CA LYS A 31 -6.61 5.91 -0.33
C LYS A 31 -6.17 6.32 1.07
N ILE A 32 -4.87 6.49 1.27
CA ILE A 32 -4.31 7.08 2.50
C ILE A 32 -4.41 8.60 2.36
N ARG A 33 -5.26 9.21 3.18
CA ARG A 33 -5.44 10.67 3.22
C ARG A 33 -4.71 11.24 4.43
N ILE A 34 -3.74 12.11 4.20
CA ILE A 34 -2.94 12.81 5.20
C ILE A 34 -3.28 14.32 5.19
N GLY A 35 -2.86 15.03 6.24
CA GLY A 35 -3.02 16.49 6.34
C GLY A 35 -4.36 16.99 6.92
N PRO A 36 -4.44 18.30 7.26
CA PRO A 36 -5.66 18.94 7.73
C PRO A 36 -6.69 18.94 6.59
N ASN A 37 -7.89 18.39 6.83
CA ASN A 37 -8.96 18.13 5.85
C ASN A 37 -8.76 16.95 4.89
N HIS A 38 -7.80 16.04 5.11
CA HIS A 38 -7.66 14.84 4.29
C HIS A 38 -7.46 15.10 2.78
N HIS A 39 -6.89 16.27 2.43
CA HIS A 39 -6.74 16.71 1.05
C HIS A 39 -5.58 16.01 0.34
N ASP A 40 -4.51 15.71 1.08
CA ASP A 40 -3.32 15.06 0.54
C ASP A 40 -3.50 13.55 0.50
N THR A 41 -3.34 12.95 -0.68
CA THR A 41 -3.32 11.50 -0.84
C THR A 41 -1.90 11.01 -1.02
N VAL A 42 -1.52 10.00 -0.26
CA VAL A 42 -0.19 9.39 -0.38
C VAL A 42 -0.18 8.46 -1.60
N ALA A 43 0.79 8.68 -2.49
CA ALA A 43 1.06 7.80 -3.61
C ALA A 43 1.73 6.51 -3.12
N TYR A 44 1.32 5.37 -3.70
CA TYR A 44 1.96 4.10 -3.39
C TYR A 44 3.35 3.99 -4.01
N PRO A 45 4.27 3.27 -3.35
CA PRO A 45 5.62 3.03 -3.82
C PRO A 45 5.62 2.24 -5.13
N LYS A 46 6.55 2.58 -6.02
CA LYS A 46 6.70 1.89 -7.32
C LYS A 46 7.61 0.68 -7.19
N THR A 47 8.61 0.75 -6.32
CA THR A 47 9.61 -0.30 -6.10
C THR A 47 9.46 -0.98 -4.73
N LEU A 48 10.12 -2.14 -4.57
CA LEU A 48 10.13 -2.88 -3.30
C LEU A 48 10.87 -2.10 -2.20
N GLU A 49 11.93 -1.39 -2.55
CA GLU A 49 12.73 -0.60 -1.61
C GLU A 49 11.90 0.55 -1.04
N GLU A 50 11.27 1.34 -1.92
CA GLU A 50 10.33 2.38 -1.50
C GLU A 50 9.18 1.79 -0.67
N ALA A 51 8.74 0.56 -0.94
CA ALA A 51 7.69 -0.08 -0.15
C ALA A 51 8.10 -0.35 1.29
N LYS A 52 9.36 -0.72 1.53
CA LYS A 52 9.89 -0.90 2.90
C LYS A 52 9.87 0.42 3.66
N GLU A 53 10.30 1.51 3.02
CA GLU A 53 10.28 2.84 3.63
C GLU A 53 8.85 3.33 3.85
N PHE A 54 7.97 3.13 2.87
CA PHE A 54 6.56 3.49 2.94
C PHE A 54 5.86 2.82 4.13
N VAL A 55 6.04 1.51 4.28
CA VAL A 55 5.45 0.77 5.40
C VAL A 55 5.92 1.33 6.74
N ARG A 56 7.20 1.70 6.86
CA ARG A 56 7.74 2.31 8.09
C ARG A 56 7.13 3.68 8.37
N ASN A 57 7.07 4.55 7.37
CA ASN A 57 6.53 5.91 7.50
C ASN A 57 5.02 5.93 7.74
N TYR A 58 4.27 5.05 7.08
CA TYR A 58 2.81 5.07 7.08
C TYR A 58 2.17 3.95 7.91
N LYS A 59 2.94 3.20 8.72
CA LYS A 59 2.46 2.05 9.51
C LYS A 59 1.17 2.31 10.29
N GLN A 60 0.99 3.55 10.76
CA GLN A 60 -0.20 3.98 11.51
C GLN A 60 -1.50 3.97 10.67
N TYR A 61 -1.38 4.10 9.34
CA TYR A 61 -2.50 4.09 8.39
C TYR A 61 -2.81 2.68 7.86
N ALA A 62 -2.02 1.67 8.25
CA ALA A 62 -2.26 0.29 7.86
C ALA A 62 -3.61 -0.20 8.39
N ILE A 63 -4.34 -0.96 7.57
CA ILE A 63 -5.59 -1.60 7.99
C ILE A 63 -5.20 -2.68 8.99
N LYS A 64 -5.50 -2.45 10.27
CA LYS A 64 -5.36 -3.50 11.28
C LYS A 64 -6.37 -4.61 10.96
N PRO A 65 -5.96 -5.89 10.97
CA PRO A 65 -6.95 -6.96 10.95
C PRO A 65 -7.82 -6.77 12.20
N ARG A 66 -9.12 -6.60 11.97
CA ARG A 66 -10.11 -6.52 13.03
C ARG A 66 -10.07 -7.85 13.78
N SER A 67 -9.37 -7.92 14.91
CA SER A 67 -9.53 -9.02 15.86
C SER A 67 -10.97 -8.96 16.34
N THR A 68 -11.76 -9.94 15.90
CA THR A 68 -13.10 -10.21 16.42
C THR A 68 -12.96 -11.25 17.50
#